data_AF-A0AA37EK54-F1
#
_entry.id   AF-A0AA37EK54-F1
#
_cell.length_a   1.000
_cell.length_b   1.000
_cell.length_c   1.000
_cell.angle_alpha   90.00
_cell.angle_beta   90.00
_cell.angle_gamma   90.00
#
_symmetry.space_group_name_H-M   'P 1'
#
loop_
_entity.id
_entity.type
_entity.pdbx_description
1 polymer ?
#
loop_
_entity_poly.entity_id
_entity_poly.type
_entity_poly.pdbx_seq_one_letter_code
_entity_poly.pdbx_strand_id
1 'polypeptide(L)'
;MKVIKPEQVGSYLQAAAARNVLPMFFLELISGLRKGELLALLWGDLDIEKHSISVTKSVSRRDGVLEISPPKTRHSIQTIIIPQQAVDLLIQEHSLHPSNSYMFPSPVTGEMYCPDTINHLHKKLLKDAGLEDCRFHDLRHTFATLALQNGVDVKTLSGILGHYSSGFTLDTYTHVTTKMQEEAAEKMGHFMEMKL
;
A
#
# COMPACT_ATOMS: atom_id res chain seq x y z
N MET A 1 -2.40 3.50 -16.70
CA MET A 1 -2.12 3.64 -15.25
C MET A 1 -2.64 4.99 -14.82
N LYS A 2 -3.47 5.07 -13.78
CA LYS A 2 -4.03 6.33 -13.27
C LYS A 2 -3.71 6.47 -11.77
N VAL A 3 -2.91 7.45 -11.39
CA VAL A 3 -2.53 7.66 -9.98
C VAL A 3 -3.41 8.73 -9.33
N ILE A 4 -3.70 8.55 -8.04
CA ILE A 4 -4.31 9.62 -7.24
C ILE A 4 -3.22 10.66 -7.00
N LYS A 5 -3.50 11.93 -7.31
CA LYS A 5 -2.49 13.00 -7.17
C LYS A 5 -2.24 13.30 -5.68
N PRO A 6 -1.04 13.79 -5.30
CA PRO A 6 -0.71 14.09 -3.90
C PRO A 6 -1.78 14.92 -3.18
N GLU A 7 -2.31 15.95 -3.83
CA GLU A 7 -3.34 16.83 -3.29
C GLU A 7 -4.72 16.17 -3.10
N GLN A 8 -4.95 15.01 -3.72
CA GLN A 8 -6.20 14.25 -3.67
C GLN A 8 -6.16 13.10 -2.64
N VAL A 9 -4.98 12.77 -2.10
CA VAL A 9 -4.84 11.66 -1.13
C VAL A 9 -5.66 11.93 0.13
N GLY A 10 -5.70 13.18 0.60
CA GLY A 10 -6.45 13.57 1.80
C GLY A 10 -7.94 13.28 1.68
N SER A 11 -8.58 13.68 0.57
CA SER A 11 -10.01 13.43 0.32
C SER A 11 -10.31 11.95 0.16
N TYR A 12 -9.42 11.17 -0.46
CA TYR A 12 -9.55 9.71 -0.55
C TYR A 12 -9.54 9.04 0.83
N LEU A 13 -8.58 9.42 1.71
CA LEU A 13 -8.51 8.88 3.07
C LEU A 13 -9.69 9.31 3.95
N GLN A 14 -10.20 10.54 3.78
CA GLN A 14 -11.42 10.99 4.46
C GLN A 14 -12.64 10.17 4.05
N ALA A 15 -12.80 9.87 2.76
CA ALA A 15 -13.85 8.97 2.29
C ALA A 15 -13.73 7.56 2.90
N ALA A 16 -12.49 7.05 3.04
CA ALA A 16 -12.23 5.75 3.67
C ALA A 16 -12.59 5.76 5.16
N ALA A 17 -12.27 6.84 5.88
CA ALA A 17 -12.62 7.03 7.27
C ALA A 17 -14.14 7.08 7.47
N ALA A 18 -14.86 7.83 6.62
CA ALA A 18 -16.32 7.93 6.67
C ALA A 18 -17.05 6.59 6.46
N ARG A 19 -16.35 5.59 5.89
CA ARG A 19 -16.85 4.22 5.67
C ARG A 19 -16.29 3.19 6.65
N ASN A 20 -15.52 3.61 7.66
CA ASN A 20 -14.84 2.73 8.63
C ASN A 20 -13.90 1.71 7.97
N VAL A 21 -13.19 2.11 6.92
CA VAL A 21 -12.22 1.26 6.21
C VAL A 21 -10.87 1.94 6.04
N LEU A 22 -10.64 3.04 6.77
CA LEU A 22 -9.40 3.82 6.70
C LEU A 22 -8.15 2.96 6.90
N PRO A 23 -8.04 2.07 7.92
CA PRO A 23 -6.79 1.35 8.18
C PRO A 23 -6.33 0.49 6.98
N MET A 24 -7.27 -0.17 6.29
CA MET A 24 -6.98 -0.99 5.11
C MET A 24 -6.43 -0.16 3.95
N PHE A 25 -7.09 0.94 3.61
CA PHE A 25 -6.70 1.78 2.46
C PHE A 25 -5.50 2.67 2.76
N PHE A 26 -5.33 3.09 4.02
CA PHE A 26 -4.12 3.75 4.48
C PHE A 26 -2.93 2.81 4.33
N LEU A 27 -3.04 1.56 4.80
CA LEU A 27 -1.98 0.57 4.69
C LEU A 27 -1.57 0.32 3.23
N GLU A 28 -2.53 0.19 2.31
CA GLU A 28 -2.23 0.02 0.88
C GLU A 28 -1.42 1.21 0.34
N LEU A 29 -1.84 2.44 0.63
CA LEU A 29 -1.21 3.66 0.13
C LEU A 29 0.20 3.94 0.69
N ILE A 30 0.59 3.31 1.80
CA ILE A 30 1.92 3.45 2.40
C ILE A 30 2.86 2.26 2.13
N SER A 31 2.34 1.14 1.63
CA SER A 31 3.11 -0.10 1.47
C SER A 31 3.08 -0.63 0.03
N GLY A 32 2.09 -0.23 -0.76
CA GLY A 32 1.85 -0.72 -2.11
C GLY A 32 1.50 -2.20 -2.19
N LEU A 33 1.00 -2.82 -1.11
CA LEU A 33 0.62 -4.24 -1.11
C LEU A 33 -0.32 -4.60 -2.27
N ARG A 34 -0.14 -5.77 -2.88
CA ARG A 34 -1.13 -6.25 -3.85
C ARG A 34 -2.43 -6.56 -3.11
N LYS A 35 -3.57 -6.33 -3.76
CA LYS A 35 -4.90 -6.60 -3.18
C LYS A 35 -5.00 -7.96 -2.48
N GLY A 36 -4.57 -9.04 -3.13
CA GLY A 36 -4.63 -10.37 -2.52
C GLY A 36 -3.72 -10.54 -1.30
N GLU A 37 -2.56 -9.87 -1.27
CA GLU A 37 -1.65 -9.86 -0.11
C GLU A 37 -2.30 -9.11 1.05
N LEU A 38 -2.83 -7.91 0.79
CA LEU A 38 -3.52 -7.08 1.78
C LEU A 38 -4.69 -7.81 2.44
N LEU A 39 -5.52 -8.49 1.65
CA LEU A 39 -6.71 -9.20 2.16
C LEU A 39 -6.40 -10.53 2.83
N ALA A 40 -5.19 -11.06 2.65
CA ALA A 40 -4.76 -12.29 3.30
C ALA A 40 -4.08 -12.04 4.66
N LEU A 41 -3.83 -10.78 5.05
CA LEU A 41 -3.13 -10.45 6.29
C LEU A 41 -3.90 -10.93 7.53
N LEU A 42 -3.13 -11.50 8.47
CA LEU A 42 -3.57 -11.90 9.79
C LEU A 42 -2.91 -11.01 10.85
N TRP A 43 -3.49 -10.94 12.05
CA TRP A 43 -2.87 -10.23 13.18
C TRP A 43 -1.50 -10.78 13.55
N GLY A 44 -1.31 -12.10 13.42
CA GLY A 44 -0.01 -12.74 13.63
C GLY A 44 1.08 -12.36 12.61
N ASP A 45 0.73 -11.66 11.52
CA ASP A 45 1.72 -11.15 10.57
C ASP A 45 2.31 -9.79 10.98
N LEU A 46 1.67 -9.07 11.93
CA LEU A 46 2.12 -7.77 12.43
C LEU A 46 3.09 -7.94 13.61
N ASP A 47 4.29 -7.40 13.48
CA ASP A 47 5.23 -7.19 14.58
C ASP A 47 5.14 -5.72 15.03
N ILE A 48 4.48 -5.52 16.17
CA ILE A 48 4.24 -4.18 16.75
C ILE A 48 5.54 -3.55 17.24
N GLU A 49 6.50 -4.31 17.75
CA GLU A 49 7.75 -3.74 18.28
C GLU A 49 8.68 -3.31 17.15
N LYS A 50 8.72 -4.09 16.06
CA LYS A 50 9.57 -3.79 14.89
C LYS A 50 8.89 -2.93 13.84
N HIS A 51 7.64 -2.53 14.05
CA HIS A 51 6.80 -1.82 13.08
C HIS A 51 6.82 -2.48 11.70
N SER A 52 6.53 -3.79 11.65
CA SER A 52 6.68 -4.54 10.40
C SER A 52 5.56 -5.54 10.15
N ILE A 53 5.26 -5.80 8.88
CA ILE A 53 4.27 -6.80 8.44
C ILE A 53 4.96 -7.86 7.60
N SER A 54 4.74 -9.13 7.95
CA SER A 54 5.21 -10.29 7.21
C SER A 54 4.21 -10.69 6.11
N VAL A 55 4.57 -10.44 4.86
CA VAL A 55 3.75 -10.76 3.69
C VAL A 55 4.18 -12.11 3.16
N THR A 56 3.38 -13.15 3.43
CA THR A 56 3.73 -14.55 3.15
C THR A 56 2.68 -15.31 2.34
N LYS A 57 1.55 -14.66 2.05
CA LYS A 57 0.35 -15.27 1.46
C LYS A 57 -0.44 -14.25 0.66
N SER A 58 -1.27 -14.76 -0.26
CA SER A 58 -2.17 -13.95 -1.07
C SER A 58 -3.48 -14.69 -1.28
N VAL A 59 -4.60 -13.99 -1.19
CA VAL A 59 -5.91 -14.53 -1.53
C VAL A 59 -6.27 -14.18 -2.97
N SER A 60 -6.77 -15.16 -3.71
CA SER A 60 -7.33 -14.97 -5.04
C SER A 60 -8.65 -15.71 -5.17
N ARG A 61 -9.45 -15.35 -6.18
CA ARG A 61 -10.68 -16.07 -6.51
C ARG A 61 -10.44 -16.90 -7.76
N ARG A 62 -10.61 -18.22 -7.67
CA ARG A 62 -10.56 -19.16 -8.79
C ARG A 62 -11.82 -20.00 -8.80
N ASP A 63 -12.47 -20.09 -9.96
CA ASP A 63 -13.70 -20.88 -10.16
C ASP A 63 -14.80 -20.61 -9.11
N GLY A 64 -14.90 -19.35 -8.67
CA GLY A 64 -15.87 -18.89 -7.68
C GLY A 64 -15.45 -19.03 -6.22
N VAL A 65 -14.38 -19.77 -5.92
CA VAL A 65 -13.88 -20.09 -4.57
C VAL A 65 -12.70 -19.18 -4.20
N LEU A 66 -12.61 -18.80 -2.93
CA LEU A 66 -11.43 -18.10 -2.39
C LEU A 66 -10.32 -19.10 -2.10
N GLU A 67 -9.16 -18.87 -2.68
CA GLU A 67 -7.96 -19.68 -2.46
C GLU A 67 -6.87 -18.80 -1.84
N ILE A 68 -6.36 -19.24 -0.69
CA ILE A 68 -5.12 -18.71 -0.13
C ILE A 68 -3.97 -19.53 -0.68
N SER A 69 -3.02 -18.86 -1.31
CA SER A 69 -1.78 -19.49 -1.76
C SER A 69 -0.57 -18.71 -1.26
N PRO A 70 0.61 -19.33 -1.19
CA PRO A 70 1.86 -18.58 -1.18
C PRO A 70 1.88 -17.59 -2.36
N PRO A 71 2.57 -16.46 -2.25
CA PRO A 71 2.72 -15.53 -3.34
C PRO A 71 3.30 -16.23 -4.57
N LYS A 72 2.89 -15.78 -5.77
CA LYS A 72 3.28 -16.39 -7.04
C LYS A 72 4.80 -16.44 -7.26
N THR A 73 5.57 -15.60 -6.56
CA THR A 73 7.04 -15.56 -6.63
C THR A 73 7.63 -15.54 -5.23
N ARG A 74 8.79 -16.19 -5.03
CA ARG A 74 9.53 -16.17 -3.75
C ARG A 74 9.87 -14.74 -3.30
N HIS A 75 10.08 -13.81 -4.23
CA HIS A 75 10.37 -12.40 -3.95
C HIS A 75 9.18 -11.63 -3.38
N SER A 76 7.96 -12.15 -3.52
CA SER A 76 6.78 -11.56 -2.90
C SER A 76 6.59 -12.03 -1.45
N ILE A 77 7.45 -12.94 -0.95
CA ILE A 77 7.59 -13.17 0.49
C ILE A 77 8.56 -12.13 1.02
N GLN A 78 8.04 -11.20 1.83
CA GLN A 78 8.79 -10.04 2.28
C GLN A 78 8.28 -9.52 3.62
N THR A 79 9.15 -8.82 4.33
CA THR A 79 8.76 -8.01 5.48
C THR A 79 8.73 -6.55 5.06
N ILE A 80 7.61 -5.88 5.30
CA ILE A 80 7.44 -4.45 5.02
C ILE A 80 7.53 -3.68 6.33
N ILE A 81 8.36 -2.64 6.37
CA ILE A 81 8.40 -1.69 7.48
C ILE A 81 7.30 -0.65 7.27
N ILE A 82 6.55 -0.37 8.34
CA ILE A 82 5.47 0.60 8.35
C ILE A 82 5.72 1.68 9.41
N PRO A 83 5.22 2.92 9.24
CA PRO A 83 5.34 3.96 10.25
C PRO A 83 4.48 3.67 11.48
N GLN A 84 4.84 4.24 12.64
CA GLN A 84 4.08 4.10 13.89
C GLN A 84 2.59 4.41 13.72
N GLN A 85 2.26 5.46 12.97
CA GLN A 85 0.87 5.83 12.70
C GLN A 85 0.06 4.70 12.05
N ALA A 86 0.68 3.90 11.18
CA ALA A 86 0.02 2.74 10.59
C ALA A 86 -0.23 1.64 11.64
N VAL A 87 0.76 1.39 12.51
CA VAL A 87 0.62 0.44 13.63
C VAL A 87 -0.52 0.85 14.54
N ASP A 88 -0.60 2.13 14.91
CA ASP A 88 -1.66 2.65 15.78
C ASP A 88 -3.05 2.49 15.15
N LEU A 89 -3.19 2.81 13.86
CA LEU A 89 -4.43 2.60 13.10
C LEU A 89 -4.83 1.12 13.04
N LEU A 90 -3.85 0.21 12.89
CA LEU A 90 -4.11 -1.22 12.93
C LEU A 90 -4.54 -1.67 14.33
N ILE A 91 -3.88 -1.24 15.40
CA ILE A 91 -4.30 -1.59 16.76
C ILE A 91 -5.74 -1.12 17.04
N GLN A 92 -6.08 0.09 16.60
CA GLN A 92 -7.45 0.61 16.70
C GLN A 92 -8.44 -0.27 15.93
N GLU A 93 -8.10 -0.66 14.70
CA GLU A 93 -8.89 -1.61 13.91
C GLU A 93 -9.08 -2.93 14.68
N HIS A 94 -8.01 -3.53 15.20
CA HIS A 94 -8.08 -4.80 15.94
C HIS A 94 -9.05 -4.75 17.12
N SER A 95 -9.11 -3.61 17.81
CA SER A 95 -9.97 -3.44 18.99
C SER A 95 -11.46 -3.60 18.69
N LEU A 96 -11.86 -3.44 17.42
CA LEU A 96 -13.24 -3.64 16.96
C LEU A 96 -13.59 -5.14 16.81
N HIS A 97 -12.58 -6.01 16.66
CA HIS A 97 -12.71 -7.45 16.42
C HIS A 97 -11.55 -8.24 17.06
N PRO A 98 -11.40 -8.18 18.40
CA PRO A 98 -10.21 -8.69 19.09
C PRO A 98 -10.03 -10.22 19.00
N SER A 99 -11.11 -10.96 18.76
CA SER A 99 -11.07 -12.42 18.62
C SER A 99 -10.87 -12.89 17.17
N ASN A 100 -10.79 -11.96 16.20
CA ASN A 100 -10.66 -12.33 14.80
C ASN A 100 -9.18 -12.43 14.41
N SER A 101 -8.81 -13.49 13.69
CA SER A 101 -7.45 -13.68 13.22
C SER A 101 -7.12 -12.84 11.99
N TYR A 102 -8.12 -12.48 11.17
CA TYR A 102 -7.95 -11.62 10.01
C TYR A 102 -7.72 -10.17 10.43
N MET A 103 -6.75 -9.51 9.80
CA MET A 103 -6.46 -8.10 10.04
C MET A 103 -7.65 -7.23 9.63
N PHE A 104 -8.25 -7.55 8.48
CA PHE A 104 -9.43 -6.85 7.95
C PHE A 104 -10.56 -7.83 7.63
N PRO A 105 -11.40 -8.20 8.62
CA PRO A 105 -12.52 -9.07 8.39
C PRO A 105 -13.65 -8.35 7.68
N SER A 106 -14.37 -9.09 6.84
CA SER A 106 -15.65 -8.69 6.25
C SER A 106 -16.68 -8.51 7.37
N PRO A 107 -17.36 -7.36 7.47
CA PRO A 107 -18.40 -7.15 8.49
C PRO A 107 -19.62 -8.04 8.29
N VAL A 108 -19.76 -8.67 7.12
CA VAL A 108 -20.88 -9.56 6.80
C VAL A 108 -20.61 -11.00 7.22
N THR A 109 -19.38 -11.48 7.02
CA THR A 109 -19.04 -12.91 7.19
C THR A 109 -18.10 -13.16 8.37
N GLY A 110 -17.40 -12.15 8.87
CA GLY A 110 -16.31 -12.30 9.84
C GLY A 110 -15.04 -12.94 9.25
N GLU A 111 -15.05 -13.31 7.97
CA GLU A 111 -13.90 -13.90 7.26
C GLU A 111 -13.19 -12.86 6.39
N MET A 112 -12.27 -13.26 5.52
CA MET A 112 -11.65 -12.35 4.55
C MET A 112 -12.69 -11.69 3.64
N TYR A 113 -12.42 -10.46 3.22
CA TYR A 113 -13.16 -9.86 2.12
C TYR A 113 -12.99 -10.64 0.83
N CYS A 114 -14.08 -10.80 0.08
CA CYS A 114 -13.98 -11.19 -1.32
C CYS A 114 -13.24 -10.10 -2.11
N PRO A 115 -12.27 -10.44 -2.98
CA PRO A 115 -11.53 -9.46 -3.79
C PRO A 115 -12.42 -8.54 -4.65
N ASP A 116 -13.61 -9.00 -5.04
CA ASP A 116 -14.56 -8.21 -5.82
C ASP A 116 -15.21 -7.13 -4.96
N THR A 117 -15.55 -7.44 -3.70
CA THR A 117 -16.12 -6.48 -2.74
C THR A 117 -15.22 -5.28 -2.55
N ILE A 118 -13.90 -5.50 -2.49
CA ILE A 118 -12.91 -4.44 -2.34
C ILE A 118 -12.82 -3.54 -3.57
N ASN A 119 -12.98 -4.09 -4.78
CA ASN A 119 -13.08 -3.26 -5.98
C ASN A 119 -14.31 -2.33 -5.90
N HIS A 120 -15.47 -2.85 -5.51
CA HIS A 120 -16.69 -2.05 -5.39
C HIS A 120 -16.57 -0.99 -4.29
N LEU A 121 -15.98 -1.34 -3.16
CA LEU A 121 -15.71 -0.40 -2.07
C LEU A 121 -14.79 0.74 -2.53
N HIS A 122 -13.69 0.42 -3.21
CA HIS A 122 -12.77 1.42 -3.77
C HIS A 122 -13.47 2.36 -4.76
N LYS A 123 -14.33 1.83 -5.66
CA LYS A 123 -15.11 2.69 -6.58
C LYS A 123 -16.04 3.64 -5.83
N LYS A 124 -16.63 3.21 -4.72
CA LYS A 124 -17.43 4.10 -3.85
C LYS A 124 -16.55 5.18 -3.21
N LEU A 125 -15.36 4.83 -2.72
CA LEU A 125 -14.42 5.80 -2.14
C LEU A 125 -14.01 6.88 -3.14
N LEU A 126 -13.68 6.49 -4.39
CA LEU A 126 -13.36 7.46 -5.44
C LEU A 126 -14.54 8.40 -5.70
N LYS A 127 -15.76 7.86 -5.80
CA LYS A 127 -16.97 8.66 -6.01
C LYS A 127 -17.21 9.64 -4.86
N ASP A 128 -17.12 9.17 -3.61
CA ASP A 128 -17.35 10.00 -2.43
C ASP A 128 -16.29 11.09 -2.27
N ALA A 129 -15.05 10.82 -2.68
CA ALA A 129 -13.96 11.79 -2.71
C ALA A 129 -13.99 12.73 -3.93
N GLY A 130 -14.94 12.57 -4.86
CA GLY A 130 -15.03 13.37 -6.08
C GLY A 130 -13.87 13.15 -7.05
N LEU A 131 -13.25 11.97 -7.02
CA LEU A 131 -12.07 11.63 -7.81
C LEU A 131 -12.43 10.92 -9.11
N GLU A 132 -11.52 11.02 -10.08
CA GLU A 132 -11.60 10.23 -11.31
C GLU A 132 -11.55 8.73 -11.02
N ASP A 133 -12.18 7.98 -11.91
CA ASP A 133 -12.18 6.53 -11.82
C ASP A 133 -10.77 5.93 -12.08
N CYS A 134 -10.29 5.12 -11.14
CA CYS A 134 -9.09 4.28 -11.28
C CYS A 134 -9.35 2.88 -10.68
N ARG A 135 -8.47 1.91 -10.95
CA ARG A 135 -8.59 0.55 -10.42
C ARG A 135 -7.94 0.49 -9.04
N PHE A 136 -8.34 -0.47 -8.22
CA PHE A 136 -7.70 -0.69 -6.91
C PHE A 136 -6.18 -0.87 -7.03
N HIS A 137 -5.71 -1.62 -8.05
CA HIS A 137 -4.27 -1.82 -8.27
C HIS A 137 -3.53 -0.52 -8.63
N ASP A 138 -4.24 0.52 -9.06
CA ASP A 138 -3.63 1.82 -9.29
C ASP A 138 -3.32 2.58 -7.98
N LEU A 139 -3.78 2.13 -6.82
CA LEU A 139 -3.33 2.64 -5.52
C LEU A 139 -1.87 2.24 -5.23
N ARG A 140 -1.47 1.00 -5.51
CA ARG A 140 -0.06 0.60 -5.54
C ARG A 140 0.78 1.45 -6.49
N HIS A 141 0.25 1.79 -7.68
CA HIS A 141 0.91 2.70 -8.60
C HIS A 141 1.01 4.12 -8.02
N THR A 142 0.00 4.55 -7.25
CA THR A 142 0.00 5.81 -6.50
C THR A 142 1.10 5.79 -5.45
N PHE A 143 1.17 4.76 -4.59
CA PHE A 143 2.25 4.60 -3.61
C PHE A 143 3.63 4.68 -4.27
N ALA A 144 3.87 3.93 -5.34
CA ALA A 144 5.15 3.93 -6.04
C ALA A 144 5.53 5.31 -6.59
N THR A 145 4.56 6.02 -7.18
CA THR A 145 4.76 7.36 -7.72
C THR A 145 5.06 8.37 -6.60
N LEU A 146 4.28 8.34 -5.53
CA LEU A 146 4.46 9.23 -4.37
C LEU A 146 5.79 8.96 -3.67
N ALA A 147 6.20 7.70 -3.52
CA ALA A 147 7.48 7.33 -2.94
C ALA A 147 8.65 7.94 -3.72
N LEU A 148 8.65 7.81 -5.06
CA LEU A 148 9.68 8.41 -5.92
C LEU A 148 9.67 9.94 -5.86
N GLN A 149 8.47 10.56 -5.88
CA GLN A 149 8.31 12.00 -5.76
C GLN A 149 8.80 12.55 -4.41
N ASN A 150 8.80 11.72 -3.37
CA ASN A 150 9.33 12.06 -2.05
C ASN A 150 10.77 11.55 -1.84
N GLY A 151 11.47 11.20 -2.91
CA GLY A 151 12.91 10.92 -2.89
C GLY A 151 13.30 9.51 -2.45
N VAL A 152 12.37 8.56 -2.37
CA VAL A 152 12.71 7.14 -2.18
C VAL A 152 13.45 6.64 -3.42
N ASP A 153 14.62 6.03 -3.25
CA ASP A 153 15.38 5.51 -4.37
C ASP A 153 14.69 4.28 -4.99
N VAL A 154 14.93 4.08 -6.29
CA VAL A 154 14.25 3.05 -7.08
C VAL A 154 14.52 1.63 -6.59
N LYS A 155 15.73 1.38 -6.06
CA LYS A 155 16.11 0.04 -5.59
C LYS A 155 15.37 -0.29 -4.29
N THR A 156 15.32 0.67 -3.37
CA THR A 156 14.51 0.56 -2.15
C THR A 156 13.03 0.37 -2.48
N LEU A 157 12.47 1.20 -3.36
CA LEU A 157 11.08 1.06 -3.78
C LEU A 157 10.81 -0.30 -4.42
N SER A 158 11.70 -0.77 -5.29
CA SER A 158 11.58 -2.10 -5.92
C SER A 158 11.57 -3.23 -4.90
N GLY A 159 12.36 -3.10 -3.82
CA GLY A 159 12.38 -4.02 -2.70
C GLY A 159 11.06 -4.01 -1.92
N ILE A 160 10.54 -2.82 -1.59
CA ILE A 160 9.25 -2.66 -0.90
C ILE A 160 8.10 -3.24 -1.75
N LEU A 161 8.14 -3.07 -3.06
CA LEU A 161 7.12 -3.61 -3.95
C LEU A 161 7.28 -5.12 -4.19
N GLY A 162 8.37 -5.77 -3.78
CA GLY A 162 8.62 -7.18 -4.10
C GLY A 162 8.68 -7.43 -5.61
N HIS A 163 9.21 -6.46 -6.36
CA HIS A 163 9.45 -6.62 -7.79
C HIS A 163 10.73 -7.45 -7.99
N TYR A 164 10.65 -8.45 -8.88
CA TYR A 164 11.79 -9.31 -9.22
C TYR A 164 13.00 -8.52 -9.76
N SER A 165 12.74 -7.42 -10.45
CA SER A 165 13.76 -6.55 -11.02
C SER A 165 13.40 -5.09 -10.78
N SER A 166 14.41 -4.29 -10.42
CA SER A 166 14.29 -2.83 -10.40
C SER A 166 13.96 -2.26 -11.77
N GLY A 167 14.32 -2.95 -12.85
CA GLY A 167 13.96 -2.58 -14.23
C GLY A 167 12.46 -2.41 -14.41
N PHE A 168 11.63 -3.29 -13.84
CA PHE A 168 10.18 -3.13 -13.89
C PHE A 168 9.71 -1.84 -13.21
N THR A 169 10.31 -1.49 -12.07
CA THR A 169 10.02 -0.23 -11.37
C THR A 169 10.50 0.98 -12.18
N LEU A 170 11.70 0.88 -12.78
CA LEU A 170 12.24 1.92 -13.66
C LEU A 170 11.32 2.16 -14.87
N ASP A 171 10.99 1.09 -15.59
CA ASP A 171 10.15 1.13 -16.80
C ASP A 171 8.74 1.64 -16.52
N THR A 172 8.25 1.48 -15.28
CA THR A 172 6.88 1.87 -14.91
C THR A 172 6.79 3.27 -14.31
N TYR A 173 7.80 3.75 -13.59
CA TYR A 173 7.65 4.96 -12.76
C TYR A 173 8.79 5.97 -12.85
N THR A 174 9.95 5.61 -13.40
CA THR A 174 11.13 6.50 -13.35
C THR A 174 11.25 7.29 -14.64
N HIS A 175 10.41 8.30 -14.79
CA HIS A 175 10.75 9.42 -15.65
C HIS A 175 11.48 10.45 -14.79
N VAL A 176 12.77 10.64 -15.04
CA VAL A 176 13.53 11.72 -14.39
C VAL A 176 12.87 13.04 -14.76
N THR A 177 12.41 13.78 -13.75
CA THR A 177 11.86 15.13 -13.94
C THR A 177 12.95 16.16 -13.67
N THR A 178 12.83 17.34 -14.29
CA THR A 178 13.73 18.48 -14.02
C THR A 178 13.79 18.81 -12.53
N LYS A 179 12.64 18.75 -11.84
CA LYS A 179 12.54 18.95 -10.40
C LYS A 179 13.43 17.98 -9.60
N MET A 180 13.45 16.70 -9.97
CA MET A 180 14.30 15.71 -9.30
C MET A 180 15.80 15.99 -9.52
N GLN A 181 16.17 16.56 -10.68
CA GLN A 181 17.55 16.97 -10.96
C GLN A 181 17.94 18.19 -10.12
N GLU A 182 17.05 19.17 -10.00
CA GLU A 182 17.22 20.37 -9.15
C GLU A 182 17.38 19.98 -7.68
N GLU A 183 16.46 19.16 -7.14
CA GLU A 183 16.53 18.67 -5.75
C GLU A 183 17.81 17.87 -5.47
N ALA A 184 18.29 17.09 -6.45
CA ALA A 184 19.56 16.37 -6.32
C ALA A 184 20.76 17.32 -6.30
N ALA A 185 20.77 18.34 -7.16
CA ALA A 185 21.82 19.37 -7.18
C ALA A 185 21.85 20.17 -5.87
N GLU A 186 20.69 20.58 -5.35
CA GLU A 186 20.57 21.30 -4.08
C GLU A 186 21.06 20.45 -2.89
N LYS A 187 20.65 19.18 -2.81
CA LYS A 187 21.12 18.25 -1.75
C LYS A 187 22.64 18.10 -1.75
N MET A 188 23.24 17.97 -2.93
CA MET A 188 24.70 17.89 -3.06
C MET A 188 25.39 19.21 -2.72
N GLY A 189 24.83 20.35 -3.15
CA GLY A 189 25.33 21.68 -2.78
C GLY A 189 25.35 21.87 -1.26
N HIS A 190 24.23 21.58 -0.59
CA HIS A 190 24.11 21.68 0.86
C HIS A 190 25.09 20.75 1.60
N PHE A 191 25.24 19.50 1.14
CA PHE A 191 26.23 18.59 1.72
C PHE A 191 27.66 19.12 1.60
N MET A 192 28.02 19.71 0.46
CA MET A 192 29.35 20.28 0.24
C MET A 192 29.58 21.52 1.12
N GLU A 193 28.58 22.39 1.29
CA GLU A 193 28.65 23.54 2.21
C GLU A 193 28.89 23.12 3.66
N MET A 194 28.26 22.04 4.13
CA MET A 194 28.49 21.49 5.47
C MET A 194 29.91 20.92 5.68
N LYS A 195 30.72 20.80 4.62
CA LYS A 195 32.09 20.28 4.65
C LYS A 195 33.15 21.34 4.40
N LEU A 196 32.74 22.58 4.11
CA LEU A 196 33.59 23.77 4.05
C LEU A 196 33.57 24.49 5.40
#